data_AF-T1CXK4-F1
#
_entry.id   AF-T1CXK4-F1
#
_cell.length_a   1.000
_cell.length_b   1.000
_cell.length_c   1.000
_cell.angle_alpha   90.00
_cell.angle_beta   90.00
_cell.angle_gamma   90.00
#
_symmetry.space_group_name_H-M   'P 1'
#
loop_
_entity.id
_entity.type
_entity.pdbx_description
1 polymer ?
#
loop_
_entity_poly.entity_id
_entity_poly.type
_entity_poly.pdbx_seq_one_letter_code
_entity_poly.pdbx_strand_id
1 'polypeptide(L)'
;MIHTLESDGHEVVYSDTDSVFVRSPEATLEGARRFGEQISQRFTQAGVTFEFQSVYSAFFSHGAKKRYVARQVWPKEEMIVRGYETRRTDAFDYQSSALQEIFERVLAEDIDGLLRRSRELVAAVRNRQVPPSQLVIARSV
;
A
#
# COMPACT_ATOMS: atom_id res chain seq x y z
N MET A 1 -21.46 9.26 -0.18
CA MET A 1 -20.87 7.92 -0.37
C MET A 1 -20.28 7.37 0.92
N ILE A 2 -19.18 7.92 1.45
CA ILE A 2 -18.49 7.38 2.65
C ILE A 2 -19.47 7.19 3.82
N HIS A 3 -20.21 8.24 4.20
CA HIS A 3 -21.19 8.14 5.28
C HIS A 3 -22.28 7.09 5.04
N THR A 4 -22.68 6.87 3.78
CA THR A 4 -23.65 5.83 3.40
C THR A 4 -23.07 4.44 3.58
N LEU A 5 -21.83 4.21 3.14
CA LEU A 5 -21.12 2.93 3.33
C LEU A 5 -20.99 2.60 4.82
N GLU A 6 -20.59 3.58 5.63
CA GLU A 6 -20.46 3.40 7.07
C GLU A 6 -21.80 3.12 7.75
N SER A 7 -22.87 3.79 7.32
CA SER A 7 -24.23 3.55 7.82
C SER A 7 -24.74 2.14 7.46
N ASP A 8 -24.29 1.59 6.34
CA ASP A 8 -24.58 0.23 5.91
C ASP A 8 -23.69 -0.82 6.61
N GLY A 9 -22.80 -0.38 7.52
CA GLY A 9 -21.89 -1.26 8.27
C GLY A 9 -20.62 -1.63 7.52
N HIS A 10 -20.32 -0.98 6.40
CA HIS A 10 -19.09 -1.19 5.64
C HIS A 10 -17.99 -0.23 6.12
N GLU A 11 -16.88 -0.81 6.58
CA GLU A 11 -15.73 -0.04 7.04
C GLU A 11 -14.95 0.55 5.86
N VAL A 12 -14.82 1.88 5.82
CA VAL A 12 -13.95 2.58 4.87
C VAL A 12 -12.56 2.69 5.50
N VAL A 13 -11.61 1.90 4.97
CA VAL A 13 -10.24 1.82 5.53
C VAL A 13 -9.34 2.97 5.06
N TYR A 14 -9.64 3.55 3.89
CA TYR A 14 -8.89 4.66 3.33
C TYR A 14 -9.72 5.37 2.25
N SER A 15 -9.50 6.68 2.07
CA SER A 15 -10.09 7.46 0.98
C SER A 15 -9.16 8.60 0.55
N ASP A 16 -9.09 8.87 -0.74
CA ASP A 16 -8.44 10.05 -1.32
C ASP A 16 -9.41 10.78 -2.28
N THR A 17 -8.93 11.78 -3.02
CA THR A 17 -9.77 12.61 -3.91
C THR A 17 -10.58 11.81 -4.94
N ASP A 18 -10.03 10.72 -5.46
CA ASP A 18 -10.57 9.94 -6.58
C ASP A 18 -10.81 8.45 -6.26
N SER A 19 -10.56 8.02 -5.03
CA SER A 19 -10.59 6.61 -4.66
C SER A 19 -11.07 6.38 -3.22
N VAL A 20 -11.78 5.27 -3.03
CA VAL A 20 -12.26 4.79 -1.72
C VAL A 20 -11.89 3.32 -1.57
N PHE A 21 -11.43 2.94 -0.39
CA PHE A 21 -11.03 1.59 -0.04
C PHE A 21 -11.96 1.11 1.06
N VAL A 22 -12.67 0.01 0.79
CA VAL A 22 -13.73 -0.50 1.66
C VAL A 22 -13.39 -1.94 2.02
N ARG A 23 -13.53 -2.29 3.30
CA ARG A 23 -13.34 -3.67 3.75
C ARG A 23 -14.49 -4.53 3.20
N SER A 24 -14.13 -5.60 2.49
CA SER A 24 -15.13 -6.57 2.04
C SER A 24 -15.75 -7.30 3.25
N PRO A 25 -17.07 -7.56 3.24
CA PRO A 25 -17.70 -8.41 4.25
C PRO A 25 -17.30 -9.89 4.11
N GLU A 26 -16.79 -10.31 2.96
CA GLU A 26 -16.36 -11.68 2.69
C GLU A 26 -14.83 -11.75 2.57
N ALA A 27 -14.21 -12.75 3.20
CA ALA A 27 -12.76 -12.95 3.13
C ALA A 27 -12.29 -13.60 1.81
N THR A 28 -13.20 -13.97 0.92
CA THR A 28 -12.87 -14.62 -0.36
C THR A 28 -12.62 -13.59 -1.45
N LEU A 29 -11.70 -13.88 -2.38
CA LEU A 29 -11.45 -13.00 -3.52
C LEU A 29 -12.73 -12.80 -4.35
N GLU A 30 -13.49 -13.85 -4.61
CA GLU A 30 -14.74 -13.75 -5.37
C GLU A 30 -15.79 -12.89 -4.65
N GLY A 31 -15.94 -13.05 -3.33
CA GLY A 31 -16.81 -12.21 -2.52
C GLY A 31 -16.40 -10.74 -2.52
N ALA A 32 -15.11 -10.47 -2.36
CA ALA A 32 -14.57 -9.11 -2.44
C ALA A 32 -14.81 -8.47 -3.81
N ARG A 33 -14.67 -9.23 -4.90
CA ARG A 33 -14.95 -8.77 -6.25
C ARG A 33 -16.43 -8.47 -6.48
N ARG A 34 -17.32 -9.40 -6.13
CA ARG A 34 -18.77 -9.18 -6.24
C ARG A 34 -19.19 -7.95 -5.45
N PHE A 35 -18.69 -7.80 -4.23
CA PHE A 35 -18.95 -6.65 -3.39
C PHE A 35 -18.45 -5.34 -4.04
N GLY A 36 -17.22 -5.31 -4.53
CA GLY A 36 -16.66 -4.15 -5.23
C GLY A 36 -17.47 -3.73 -6.44
N GLU A 37 -17.89 -4.69 -7.27
CA GLU A 37 -18.75 -4.46 -8.45
C GLU A 37 -20.15 -3.93 -8.05
N GLN A 38 -20.74 -4.47 -6.98
CA GLN A 38 -22.03 -3.97 -6.45
C GLN A 38 -21.92 -2.53 -5.95
N ILE A 39 -20.88 -2.20 -5.19
CA ILE A 39 -20.64 -0.84 -4.69
C ILE A 39 -20.41 0.13 -5.86
N SER A 40 -19.59 -0.24 -6.85
CA SER A 40 -19.32 0.63 -7.99
C SER A 40 -20.58 0.91 -8.82
N GLN A 41 -21.44 -0.10 -9.03
CA GLN A 41 -22.71 0.08 -9.73
C GLN A 41 -23.69 0.96 -8.92
N ARG A 42 -23.80 0.72 -7.61
CA ARG A 42 -24.72 1.47 -6.74
C ARG A 42 -24.43 2.97 -6.70
N PHE A 43 -23.15 3.35 -6.66
CA PHE A 43 -22.75 4.75 -6.56
C PHE A 43 -22.50 5.42 -7.92
N THR A 44 -22.57 4.67 -9.02
CA THR A 44 -22.57 5.24 -10.37
C THR A 44 -23.93 5.89 -10.64
N GLN A 45 -23.94 7.20 -10.87
CA GLN A 45 -25.14 8.01 -11.12
C GLN A 45 -24.85 9.07 -12.19
N ALA A 46 -25.89 9.75 -12.70
CA ALA A 46 -25.73 10.76 -13.74
C ALA A 46 -24.70 11.83 -13.33
N GLY A 47 -23.54 11.85 -14.03
CA GLY A 47 -22.43 12.77 -13.80
C GLY A 47 -21.24 12.22 -13.01
N VAL A 48 -21.34 11.02 -12.42
CA VAL A 48 -20.23 10.37 -11.68
C VAL A 48 -20.23 8.87 -11.94
N THR A 49 -19.12 8.36 -12.46
CA THR A 49 -18.90 6.92 -12.69
C THR A 49 -17.90 6.38 -11.68
N PHE A 50 -18.27 5.29 -10.99
CA PHE A 50 -17.34 4.53 -10.16
C PHE A 50 -16.93 3.25 -10.86
N GLU A 51 -15.64 2.95 -10.84
CA GLU A 51 -15.08 1.72 -11.39
C GLU A 51 -14.45 0.89 -10.29
N PHE A 52 -14.75 -0.40 -10.27
CA PHE A 52 -14.07 -1.35 -9.41
C PHE A 52 -12.68 -1.67 -9.99
N GLN A 53 -11.63 -1.31 -9.26
CA GLN A 53 -10.26 -1.32 -9.77
C GLN A 53 -9.41 -2.51 -9.29
N SER A 54 -9.49 -2.89 -8.01
CA SER A 54 -8.55 -3.85 -7.41
C SER A 54 -9.06 -4.47 -6.11
N VAL A 55 -8.46 -5.60 -5.72
CA VAL A 55 -8.63 -6.24 -4.41
C VAL A 55 -7.28 -6.34 -3.72
N TYR A 56 -7.26 -6.02 -2.43
CA TYR A 56 -6.08 -6.12 -1.57
C TYR A 56 -6.32 -7.11 -0.45
N SER A 57 -5.37 -8.02 -0.20
CA SER A 57 -5.41 -8.94 0.94
C SER A 57 -4.82 -8.34 2.22
N ALA A 58 -3.93 -7.36 2.08
CA ALA A 58 -3.35 -6.60 3.18
C ALA A 58 -3.20 -5.14 2.77
N PHE A 59 -3.43 -4.22 3.72
CA PHE A 59 -3.34 -2.79 3.51
C PHE A 59 -2.75 -2.12 4.74
N PHE A 60 -1.75 -1.26 4.54
CA PHE A 60 -1.11 -0.47 5.57
C PHE A 60 -1.04 1.00 5.15
N SER A 61 -1.51 1.89 6.02
CA SER A 61 -1.30 3.33 5.93
C SER A 61 -0.99 3.89 7.31
N HIS A 62 -0.06 4.83 7.38
CA HIS A 62 0.27 5.54 8.62
C HIS A 62 -0.57 6.83 8.80
N GLY A 63 -1.75 6.89 8.16
CA GLY A 63 -2.69 8.02 8.27
C GLY A 63 -2.35 9.26 7.45
N ALA A 64 -1.19 9.29 6.75
CA ALA A 64 -0.94 10.37 5.80
C ALA A 64 -1.64 10.08 4.46
N LYS A 65 -2.34 11.09 3.96
CA LYS A 65 -2.93 11.04 2.62
C LYS A 65 -1.85 10.76 1.57
N LYS A 66 -2.22 9.99 0.55
CA LYS A 66 -1.40 9.54 -0.58
C LYS A 66 -0.25 8.60 -0.22
N ARG A 67 -0.20 8.11 1.03
CA ARG A 67 0.85 7.18 1.50
C ARG A 67 0.24 5.89 2.04
N TYR A 68 0.40 4.83 1.27
CA TYR A 68 -0.02 3.49 1.67
C TYR A 68 0.79 2.41 0.96
N VAL A 69 0.78 1.23 1.56
CA VAL A 69 1.34 0.00 1.01
C VAL A 69 0.28 -1.08 1.07
N ALA A 70 0.14 -1.90 0.03
CA ALA A 70 -0.87 -2.95 0.00
C ALA A 70 -0.39 -4.18 -0.77
N ARG A 71 -0.88 -5.36 -0.39
CA ARG A 71 -0.77 -6.58 -1.20
C ARG A 71 -1.98 -6.66 -2.12
N GLN A 72 -1.80 -6.35 -3.39
CA GLN A 72 -2.84 -6.57 -4.40
C GLN A 72 -2.91 -8.05 -4.73
N VAL A 73 -4.13 -8.58 -4.83
CA VAL A 73 -4.41 -9.96 -5.24
C VAL A 73 -5.25 -10.03 -6.52
N TRP A 74 -5.81 -8.90 -6.95
CA TRP A 74 -6.50 -8.75 -8.23
C TRP A 74 -6.42 -7.29 -8.71
N PRO A 75 -6.24 -7.03 -10.03
CA PRO A 75 -6.22 -7.99 -11.15
C PRO A 75 -4.90 -8.76 -11.29
N LYS A 76 -3.84 -8.29 -10.63
CA LYS A 76 -2.53 -8.94 -10.59
C LYS A 76 -2.03 -9.00 -9.17
N GLU A 77 -1.28 -10.05 -8.86
CA GLU A 77 -0.62 -10.17 -7.57
C GLU A 77 0.66 -9.34 -7.55
N GLU A 78 0.68 -8.29 -6.74
CA GLU A 78 1.83 -7.40 -6.60
C GLU A 78 1.78 -6.62 -5.29
N MET A 79 2.93 -6.16 -4.82
CA MET A 79 2.99 -5.17 -3.74
C MET A 79 2.86 -3.76 -4.34
N ILE A 80 1.83 -3.04 -3.91
CA ILE A 80 1.59 -1.66 -4.28
C ILE A 80 2.20 -0.76 -3.22
N VAL A 81 3.10 0.13 -3.64
CA VAL A 81 3.66 1.21 -2.80
C VAL A 81 3.24 2.54 -3.41
N ARG A 82 2.64 3.43 -2.61
CA ARG A 82 2.23 4.78 -3.00
C ARG A 82 2.78 5.81 -2.03
N GLY A 83 3.36 6.89 -2.57
CA GLY A 83 3.79 8.07 -1.82
C GLY A 83 5.01 7.89 -0.92
N TYR A 84 5.66 6.73 -0.94
CA TYR A 84 6.94 6.47 -0.26
C TYR A 84 8.14 6.65 -1.19
N GLU A 85 9.31 6.75 -0.57
CA GLU A 85 10.59 7.16 -1.16
C GLU A 85 11.17 6.16 -2.16
N THR A 86 10.60 4.97 -2.32
CA THR A 86 11.11 3.94 -3.26
C THR A 86 11.11 4.38 -4.74
N ARG A 87 10.52 5.54 -5.07
CA ARG A 87 10.47 6.11 -6.43
C ARG A 87 10.79 7.60 -6.54
N ARG A 88 11.41 8.21 -5.53
CA ARG A 88 11.82 9.63 -5.62
C ARG A 88 13.24 9.76 -6.17
N THR A 89 13.50 10.86 -6.89
CA THR A 89 14.83 11.17 -7.44
C THR A 89 15.88 11.46 -6.38
N ASP A 90 15.48 11.71 -5.12
CA ASP A 90 16.38 11.91 -3.99
C ASP A 90 16.59 10.64 -3.14
N ALA A 91 16.11 9.47 -3.59
CA ALA A 91 16.37 8.19 -2.94
C ALA A 91 17.66 7.52 -3.47
N PHE A 92 18.23 6.62 -2.66
CA PHE A 92 19.37 5.79 -3.04
C PHE A 92 19.02 4.30 -2.98
N ASP A 93 19.73 3.47 -3.75
CA ASP A 93 19.37 2.06 -3.97
C ASP A 93 19.18 1.27 -2.67
N TYR A 94 20.08 1.45 -1.70
CA TYR A 94 20.01 0.76 -0.42
C TYR A 94 18.76 1.13 0.39
N GLN A 95 18.32 2.40 0.33
CA GLN A 95 17.08 2.83 0.98
C GLN A 95 15.87 2.18 0.30
N SER A 96 15.83 2.19 -1.03
CA SER A 96 14.71 1.65 -1.79
C SER A 96 14.54 0.15 -1.55
N SER A 97 15.62 -0.63 -1.59
CA SER A 97 15.59 -2.06 -1.31
C SER A 97 15.25 -2.36 0.16
N ALA A 98 15.86 -1.63 1.10
CA ALA A 98 15.54 -1.74 2.52
C ALA A 98 14.06 -1.49 2.81
N LEU A 99 13.48 -0.41 2.27
CA LEU A 99 12.06 -0.11 2.43
C LEU A 99 11.17 -1.19 1.83
N GLN A 100 11.53 -1.72 0.65
CA GLN A 100 10.80 -2.82 0.04
C GLN A 100 10.79 -4.06 0.94
N GLU A 101 11.93 -4.45 1.50
CA GLU A 101 12.03 -5.57 2.45
C GLU A 101 11.18 -5.34 3.72
N ILE A 102 11.17 -4.12 4.24
CA ILE A 102 10.37 -3.79 5.42
C ILE A 102 8.88 -3.81 5.11
N PHE A 103 8.46 -3.29 3.96
CA PHE A 103 7.06 -3.31 3.54
C PHE A 103 6.52 -4.72 3.33
N GLU A 104 7.31 -5.61 2.75
CA GLU A 104 6.96 -7.04 2.63
C GLU A 104 6.64 -7.64 4.00
N ARG A 105 7.43 -7.31 5.03
CA ARG A 105 7.21 -7.78 6.41
C ARG A 105 6.01 -7.13 7.10
N VAL A 106 5.77 -5.83 6.85
CA VAL A 106 4.57 -5.14 7.33
C VAL A 106 3.32 -5.85 6.81
N LEU A 107 3.27 -6.14 5.50
CA LEU A 107 2.13 -6.79 4.87
C LEU A 107 1.95 -8.26 5.28
N ALA A 108 3.02 -8.90 5.77
CA ALA A 108 3.00 -10.26 6.30
C ALA A 108 2.71 -10.32 7.81
N GLU A 109 2.49 -9.16 8.47
CA GLU A 109 2.31 -9.05 9.92
C GLU A 109 3.48 -9.62 10.75
N ASP A 110 4.68 -9.71 10.16
CA ASP A 110 5.91 -10.19 10.83
C ASP A 110 6.59 -9.03 11.58
N ILE A 111 6.00 -8.61 12.70
CA ILE A 111 6.50 -7.47 13.49
C ILE A 111 7.90 -7.75 14.06
N ASP A 112 8.13 -8.95 14.58
CA ASP A 112 9.43 -9.30 15.16
C ASP A 112 10.53 -9.34 14.09
N GLY A 113 10.26 -9.94 12.93
CA GLY A 113 11.20 -9.94 11.82
C GLY A 113 11.40 -8.56 11.21
N LEU A 114 10.37 -7.71 11.18
CA LEU A 114 10.49 -6.32 10.79
C LEU A 114 11.48 -5.58 11.69
N LEU A 115 11.29 -5.65 13.02
CA LEU A 115 12.16 -4.96 13.98
C LEU A 115 13.59 -5.49 13.96
N ARG A 116 13.79 -6.80 13.82
CA ARG A 116 15.14 -7.39 13.64
C ARG A 116 15.77 -6.87 12.36
N ARG A 117 15.07 -6.95 11.23
CA ARG A 117 15.61 -6.60 9.93
C ARG A 117 15.94 -5.11 9.82
N SER A 118 15.09 -4.23 10.35
CA SER A 118 15.39 -2.79 10.40
C SER A 118 16.70 -2.50 11.14
N ARG A 119 16.97 -3.18 12.27
CA ARG A 119 18.22 -3.02 13.02
C ARG A 119 19.43 -3.54 12.24
N GLU A 120 19.30 -4.68 11.56
CA GLU A 120 20.35 -5.23 10.72
C GLU A 120 20.73 -4.28 9.57
N LEU A 121 19.74 -3.70 8.90
CA LEU A 121 19.97 -2.77 7.80
C LEU A 121 20.74 -1.53 8.27
N VAL A 122 20.34 -0.94 9.40
CA VAL A 122 21.06 0.20 10.01
C VAL A 122 22.47 -0.21 10.46
N ALA A 123 22.62 -1.39 11.07
CA ALA A 123 23.91 -1.89 11.53
C ALA A 123 24.87 -2.15 10.35
N ALA A 124 24.37 -2.64 9.21
CA ALA A 124 25.18 -2.88 8.02
C ALA A 124 25.78 -1.57 7.48
N VAL A 125 25.00 -0.49 7.42
CA VAL A 125 25.50 0.84 7.05
C VAL A 125 26.56 1.31 8.06
N ARG A 126 26.24 1.24 9.36
CA ARG A 126 27.15 1.64 10.44
C ARG A 126 28.49 0.89 10.39
N ASN A 127 28.44 -0.40 10.08
CA ASN A 127 29.61 -1.28 10.01
C ASN A 127 30.30 -1.25 8.63
N ARG A 128 29.91 -0.33 7.72
CA ARG A 128 30.47 -0.18 6.36
C ARG A 128 30.38 -1.44 5.50
N GLN A 129 29.31 -2.22 5.70
CA GLN A 129 29.03 -3.44 4.94
C GLN A 129 28.19 -3.17 3.68
N VAL A 130 27.73 -1.93 3.50
CA VAL A 130 26.98 -1.49 2.32
C VAL A 130 27.93 -0.83 1.32
N PRO A 131 27.95 -1.26 0.04
CA PRO A 131 28.77 -0.62 -0.98
C PRO A 131 28.43 0.87 -1.13
N PRO A 132 29.42 1.78 -1.22
CA PRO A 132 29.15 3.21 -1.41
C PRO A 132 28.29 3.53 -2.63
N SER A 133 28.37 2.74 -3.70
CA SER A 133 27.54 2.88 -4.89
C SER A 133 26.04 2.78 -4.61
N GLN A 134 25.63 2.01 -3.60
CA GLN A 134 24.23 1.88 -3.20
C GLN A 134 23.74 3.02 -2.29
N LEU A 135 24.64 3.91 -1.87
CA LEU A 135 24.38 5.06 -1.00
C LEU A 135 24.43 6.39 -1.78
N VAL A 136 24.59 6.33 -3.09
CA VAL A 136 24.66 7.52 -3.95
C VAL A 136 23.26 8.08 -4.17
N ILE A 137 23.11 9.39 -3.94
CA ILE A 137 21.91 10.14 -4.29
C ILE A 137 22.17 10.87 -5.61
N ALA A 138 21.46 10.48 -6.68
CA ALA A 138 21.58 11.15 -7.97
C ALA A 138 20.56 12.29 -8.06
N ARG A 139 21.03 13.55 -7.96
CA ARG A 139 20.17 14.71 -8.26
C ARG A 139 20.42 15.18 -9.68
N SER A 140 19.37 15.31 -10.47
CA SER A 140 19.42 16.11 -11.70
C SER A 140 19.57 17.58 -11.30
N VAL A 141 20.60 18.23 -11.85
CA VAL A 141 20.82 19.68 -11.78
C VAL A 141 19.90 20.39 -12.76
#